data_AF-A0A6B3HPX4-F1
#
_entry.id   AF-A0A6B3HPX4-F1
#
_cell.length_a   1.000
_cell.length_b   1.000
_cell.length_c   1.000
_cell.angle_alpha   90.00
_cell.angle_beta   90.00
_cell.angle_gamma   90.00
#
_symmetry.space_group_name_H-M   'P 1'
#
loop_
_entity.id
_entity.type
_entity.pdbx_description
1 polymer ?
#
loop_
_entity_poly.entity_id
_entity_poly.type
_entity_poly.pdbx_seq_one_letter_code
_entity_poly.pdbx_strand_id
1 'polypeptide(L)'
;VREWLTRRADALVYGAGRCRTYGDHGTLAPLADAVRPLLPHPDDVPAGPRDPAAEDAMALLSGGLLRDGTPNASFEDMCAALTVVLKRAALARPVVLVLDDWHAAAPLLVRTVDRLTGGAGPGRVLVICAGRPEGADGTGADGTGPA
;
A
#
# COMPACT_ATOMS: atom_id res chain seq x y z
N VAL A 1 -2.81 -15.40 6.19
CA VAL A 1 -3.13 -14.77 4.88
C VAL A 1 -3.31 -15.79 3.76
N ARG A 2 -2.32 -16.63 3.44
CA ARG A 2 -2.42 -17.64 2.36
C ARG A 2 -3.65 -18.55 2.43
N GLU A 3 -3.96 -19.06 3.62
CA GLU A 3 -5.13 -19.92 3.84
C GLU A 3 -6.47 -19.19 3.68
N TRP A 4 -6.51 -17.90 4.03
CA TRP A 4 -7.70 -17.08 3.85
C TRP A 4 -7.92 -16.73 2.37
N LEU A 5 -6.83 -16.40 1.65
CA LEU A 5 -6.86 -16.14 0.21
C LEU A 5 -7.32 -17.37 -0.57
N THR A 6 -6.85 -18.56 -0.22
CA THR A 6 -7.28 -19.81 -0.88
C THR A 6 -8.77 -20.09 -0.73
N ARG A 7 -9.44 -19.55 0.29
CA ARG A 7 -10.89 -19.72 0.52
C ARG A 7 -11.78 -18.67 -0.14
N ARG A 8 -11.23 -17.55 -0.63
CA ARG A 8 -11.97 -16.35 -1.10
C ARG A 8 -11.42 -15.72 -2.40
N ALA A 9 -10.53 -16.43 -3.10
CA ALA A 9 -9.76 -15.88 -4.23
C ALA A 9 -10.61 -15.45 -5.44
N ASP A 10 -11.83 -15.97 -5.57
CA ASP A 10 -12.70 -15.74 -6.72
C ASP A 10 -13.29 -14.32 -6.76
N ALA A 11 -13.40 -13.63 -5.63
CA ALA A 11 -14.02 -12.30 -5.52
C ALA A 11 -13.04 -11.17 -5.14
N LEU A 12 -11.77 -11.46 -4.90
CA LEU A 12 -10.80 -10.53 -4.31
C LEU A 12 -9.56 -10.41 -5.18
N VAL A 13 -9.06 -9.19 -5.35
CA VAL A 13 -7.70 -8.96 -5.88
C VAL A 13 -6.79 -8.63 -4.71
N TYR A 14 -5.64 -9.31 -4.65
CA TYR A 14 -4.71 -9.24 -3.54
C TYR A 14 -3.31 -8.93 -4.05
N GLY A 15 -2.67 -7.98 -3.39
CA GLY A 15 -1.26 -7.71 -3.56
C GLY A 15 -0.58 -7.50 -2.21
N ALA A 16 0.68 -7.92 -2.13
CA ALA A 16 1.44 -7.84 -0.90
C ALA A 16 2.89 -7.45 -1.12
N GLY A 17 3.40 -6.74 -0.12
CA GLY A 17 4.78 -6.28 -0.05
C GLY A 17 5.32 -6.46 1.35
N ARG A 18 6.63 -6.71 1.42
CA ARG A 18 7.32 -6.96 2.68
C ARG A 18 8.31 -5.84 2.96
N CYS A 19 8.18 -5.19 4.11
CA CYS A 19 9.17 -4.20 4.55
C CYS A 19 10.52 -4.90 4.75
N ARG A 20 11.60 -4.29 4.25
CA ARG A 20 12.95 -4.83 4.38
C ARG A 20 13.64 -4.25 5.61
N THR A 21 14.47 -5.07 6.26
CA THR A 21 15.30 -4.66 7.39
C THR A 21 16.41 -3.66 7.00
N TYR A 22 16.99 -3.05 8.03
CA TYR A 22 17.85 -1.86 7.98
C TYR A 22 18.90 -1.83 6.86
N GLY A 23 18.87 -0.78 6.03
CA GLY A 23 19.85 -0.53 4.96
C GLY A 23 19.28 -0.10 3.61
N ASP A 24 17.98 -0.32 3.37
CA ASP A 24 17.29 0.00 2.10
C ASP A 24 16.17 1.06 2.30
N HIS A 25 16.36 1.91 3.32
CA HIS A 25 15.35 2.86 3.80
C HIS A 25 15.31 4.11 2.92
N GLY A 26 14.51 4.05 1.87
CA GLY A 26 14.25 5.20 0.99
C GLY A 26 13.31 4.87 -0.16
N THR A 27 13.10 3.59 -0.45
CA THR A 27 12.24 3.15 -1.54
C THR A 27 10.85 2.77 -1.03
N LEU A 28 9.86 3.01 -1.87
CA LEU A 28 8.50 2.49 -1.74
C LEU A 28 8.38 1.11 -2.41
N ALA A 29 9.47 0.34 -2.48
CA ALA A 29 9.49 -0.98 -3.09
C ALA A 29 8.45 -1.95 -2.49
N PRO A 30 8.22 -2.02 -1.16
CA PRO A 30 7.15 -2.85 -0.61
C PRO A 30 5.77 -2.44 -1.15
N LEU A 31 5.54 -1.14 -1.33
CA LEU A 31 4.28 -0.66 -1.90
C LEU A 31 4.17 -1.01 -3.38
N ALA A 32 5.26 -0.88 -4.14
CA ALA A 32 5.32 -1.28 -5.54
C ALA A 32 5.00 -2.77 -5.73
N ASP A 33 5.62 -3.63 -4.90
CA ASP A 33 5.36 -5.08 -4.88
C ASP A 33 3.90 -5.38 -4.57
N ALA A 34 3.31 -4.63 -3.64
CA ALA A 34 1.93 -4.81 -3.23
C ALA A 34 0.91 -4.28 -4.26
N VAL A 35 1.27 -3.28 -5.07
CA VAL A 35 0.35 -2.68 -6.07
C VAL A 35 0.41 -3.40 -7.41
N ARG A 36 1.57 -3.94 -7.82
CA ARG A 36 1.73 -4.64 -9.12
C ARG A 36 0.66 -5.71 -9.39
N PRO A 37 0.27 -6.58 -8.45
CA PRO A 37 -0.76 -7.59 -8.67
C PRO A 37 -2.18 -7.02 -8.78
N LEU A 38 -2.38 -5.77 -8.38
CA LEU A 38 -3.68 -5.08 -8.42
C LEU A 38 -3.91 -4.34 -9.74
N LEU A 39 -2.86 -4.22 -10.56
CA LEU A 39 -2.95 -3.54 -11.84
C LEU A 39 -3.84 -4.35 -12.78
N PRO A 40 -4.90 -3.74 -13.33
CA PRO A 40 -5.79 -4.46 -14.24
C PRO A 40 -5.00 -4.98 -15.43
N HIS A 41 -5.17 -6.26 -15.76
CA HIS A 41 -4.67 -6.77 -17.03
C HIS A 41 -5.49 -6.16 -18.18
N PRO A 42 -4.92 -5.99 -19.39
CA PRO A 42 -5.67 -5.52 -20.55
C PRO A 42 -6.94 -6.35 -20.83
N ASP A 43 -6.98 -7.61 -20.38
CA ASP A 43 -8.13 -8.50 -20.49
C ASP A 43 -9.18 -8.33 -19.36
N ASP A 44 -8.82 -7.71 -18.24
CA ASP A 44 -9.68 -7.53 -17.06
C ASP A 44 -10.52 -6.24 -17.13
N VAL A 45 -10.13 -5.29 -17.97
CA VAL A 45 -10.84 -4.01 -18.10
C VAL A 45 -12.03 -4.23 -19.04
N PRO A 46 -13.28 -4.12 -18.56
CA PRO A 46 -14.42 -4.10 -19.46
C PRO A 46 -14.21 -2.98 -20.48
N ALA A 47 -14.63 -3.18 -21.73
CA ALA A 47 -14.61 -2.18 -22.80
C ALA A 47 -15.54 -0.99 -22.46
N GLY A 48 -15.18 -0.25 -21.43
CA GLY A 48 -15.80 1.00 -21.01
C GLY A 48 -15.00 2.19 -21.51
N PRO A 49 -15.48 3.41 -21.26
CA PRO A 49 -14.76 4.62 -21.63
C PRO A 49 -13.35 4.60 -21.05
N ARG A 50 -12.36 4.94 -21.87
CA ARG A 50 -11.01 5.22 -21.38
C ARG A 50 -11.11 6.36 -20.37
N ASP A 51 -10.51 6.16 -19.21
CA ASP A 51 -10.39 7.18 -18.18
C ASP A 51 -8.98 7.78 -18.31
N PRO A 52 -8.83 8.96 -18.94
CA PRO A 52 -7.51 9.56 -19.17
C PRO A 52 -6.77 9.83 -17.86
N ALA A 53 -7.49 10.14 -16.77
CA ALA A 53 -6.86 10.34 -15.46
C ALA A 53 -6.25 9.04 -14.91
N ALA A 54 -6.88 7.89 -15.17
CA ALA A 54 -6.34 6.58 -14.80
C ALA A 54 -5.15 6.18 -15.68
N GLU A 55 -5.19 6.51 -16.98
CA GLU A 55 -4.06 6.27 -17.90
C GLU A 55 -2.84 7.12 -17.52
N ASP A 56 -3.03 8.41 -17.23
CA ASP A 56 -1.97 9.32 -16.79
C ASP A 56 -1.39 8.90 -15.44
N ALA A 57 -2.24 8.50 -14.48
CA ALA A 57 -1.81 7.96 -13.20
C ALA A 57 -0.98 6.69 -13.38
N MET A 58 -1.40 5.78 -14.25
CA MET A 58 -0.65 4.56 -14.56
C MET A 58 0.70 4.86 -15.20
N ALA A 59 0.76 5.81 -16.12
CA ALA A 59 2.02 6.23 -16.75
C ALA A 59 2.98 6.84 -15.72
N LEU A 60 2.49 7.71 -14.84
CA LEU A 60 3.25 8.29 -13.74
C LEU A 60 3.83 7.20 -12.84
N LEU A 61 2.99 6.29 -12.33
CA LEU A 61 3.45 5.22 -11.44
C LEU A 61 4.43 4.25 -12.14
N SER A 62 4.22 3.96 -13.43
CA SER A 62 5.09 3.08 -14.23
C SER A 62 6.49 3.65 -14.45
N GLY A 63 6.62 4.98 -14.48
CA GLY A 63 7.92 5.65 -14.63
C GLY A 63 8.75 5.74 -13.34
N GLY A 64 8.19 5.40 -12.18
CA GLY A 64 8.84 5.56 -10.88
C GLY A 64 8.50 4.41 -9.92
N LEU A 65 7.44 4.60 -9.13
CA LEU A 65 7.04 3.67 -8.06
C LEU A 65 7.05 2.20 -8.53
N LEU A 66 6.41 1.90 -9.66
CA LEU A 66 6.30 0.54 -10.16
C LEU A 66 7.56 0.04 -10.86
N ARG A 67 8.51 0.92 -11.21
CA ARG A 67 9.78 0.56 -11.84
C ARG A 67 10.80 0.09 -10.82
N ASP A 68 11.13 0.93 -9.85
CA ASP A 68 12.20 0.70 -8.87
C ASP A 68 11.80 1.11 -7.44
N GLY A 69 10.54 1.50 -7.22
CA GLY A 69 10.07 1.97 -5.92
C GLY A 69 10.44 3.41 -5.61
N THR A 70 11.05 4.15 -6.53
CA THR A 70 11.40 5.56 -6.31
C THR A 70 10.29 6.49 -6.83
N PRO A 71 9.94 7.56 -6.09
CA PRO A 71 9.03 8.57 -6.61
C PRO A 71 9.68 9.31 -7.79
N ASN A 72 9.00 9.33 -8.94
CA ASN A 72 9.41 10.10 -10.13
C ASN A 72 8.67 11.44 -10.28
N ALA A 73 7.76 11.74 -9.35
CA ALA A 73 6.93 12.93 -9.28
C ALA A 73 6.93 13.47 -7.85
N SER A 74 6.20 14.57 -7.61
CA SER A 74 5.99 15.04 -6.24
C SER A 74 5.29 13.95 -5.41
N PHE A 75 5.54 13.94 -4.10
CA PHE A 75 4.93 12.98 -3.19
C PHE A 75 3.40 12.99 -3.27
N GLU A 76 2.80 14.18 -3.39
CA GLU A 76 1.35 14.36 -3.50
C GLU A 76 0.80 13.81 -4.81
N ASP A 77 1.47 14.08 -5.94
CA ASP A 77 1.05 13.59 -7.26
C ASP A 77 1.14 12.06 -7.32
N MET A 78 2.18 11.48 -6.73
CA MET A 78 2.33 10.03 -6.63
C MET A 78 1.23 9.39 -5.76
N CYS A 79 0.88 9.99 -4.61
CA CYS A 79 -0.22 9.51 -3.77
C CYS A 79 -1.59 9.66 -4.47
N ALA A 80 -1.80 10.75 -5.20
CA ALA A 80 -3.01 10.97 -5.98
C ALA A 80 -3.14 9.94 -7.11
N ALA A 81 -2.07 9.71 -7.88
CA ALA A 81 -2.01 8.70 -8.92
C ALA A 81 -2.30 7.29 -8.38
N LEU A 82 -1.68 6.92 -7.26
CA LEU A 82 -1.93 5.64 -6.60
C LEU A 82 -3.40 5.50 -6.14
N THR A 83 -3.99 6.57 -5.60
CA THR A 83 -5.41 6.58 -5.23
C THR A 83 -6.31 6.34 -6.44
N VAL A 84 -6.02 6.97 -7.59
CA VAL A 84 -6.78 6.79 -8.84
C VAL A 84 -6.70 5.34 -9.32
N VAL A 85 -5.50 4.76 -9.35
CA VAL A 85 -5.29 3.37 -9.79
C VAL A 85 -6.02 2.37 -8.88
N LEU A 86 -5.91 2.54 -7.56
CA LEU A 86 -6.61 1.70 -6.60
C LEU A 86 -8.14 1.85 -6.71
N LYS A 87 -8.67 3.06 -6.91
CA LYS A 87 -10.10 3.27 -7.17
C LYS A 87 -10.55 2.55 -8.43
N ARG A 88 -9.79 2.67 -9.52
CA ARG A 88 -10.09 2.01 -10.79
C ARG A 88 -10.15 0.48 -10.62
N ALA A 89 -9.15 -0.11 -9.96
CA ALA A 89 -9.13 -1.54 -9.65
C ALA A 89 -10.32 -1.95 -8.76
N ALA A 90 -10.63 -1.13 -7.76
CA ALA A 90 -11.73 -1.35 -6.81
C ALA A 90 -13.13 -1.29 -7.43
N LEU A 91 -13.29 -0.66 -8.60
CA LEU A 91 -14.54 -0.68 -9.37
C LEU A 91 -14.85 -2.09 -9.89
N ALA A 92 -13.84 -2.79 -10.39
CA ALA A 92 -14.02 -4.16 -10.90
C ALA A 92 -14.28 -5.14 -9.75
N ARG A 93 -13.43 -5.10 -8.71
CA ARG A 93 -13.46 -6.04 -7.59
C ARG A 93 -12.90 -5.39 -6.31
N PRO A 94 -13.33 -5.80 -5.10
CA PRO A 94 -12.67 -5.36 -3.87
C PRO A 94 -11.17 -5.68 -3.87
N VAL A 95 -10.39 -4.74 -3.35
CA VAL A 95 -8.93 -4.81 -3.33
C VAL A 95 -8.42 -4.94 -1.90
N VAL A 96 -7.44 -5.81 -1.68
CA VAL A 96 -6.73 -5.91 -0.40
C VAL A 96 -5.23 -5.69 -0.62
N LEU A 97 -4.69 -4.70 0.09
CA LEU A 97 -3.27 -4.38 0.15
C LEU A 97 -2.71 -4.86 1.50
N VAL A 98 -1.73 -5.77 1.49
CA VAL A 98 -1.10 -6.26 2.72
C VAL A 98 0.37 -5.85 2.77
N LEU A 99 0.72 -5.09 3.79
CA LEU A 99 2.08 -4.68 4.10
C LEU A 99 2.54 -5.45 5.34
N ASP A 100 3.50 -6.35 5.16
CA ASP A 100 4.06 -7.17 6.23
C ASP A 100 5.32 -6.54 6.82
N ASP A 101 5.66 -6.94 8.04
CA ASP A 101 6.74 -6.35 8.84
C ASP A 101 6.58 -4.82 9.02
N TRP A 102 5.37 -4.33 9.26
CA TRP A 102 5.05 -2.89 9.38
C TRP A 102 5.88 -2.14 10.42
N HIS A 103 6.30 -2.82 11.49
CA HIS A 103 7.25 -2.32 12.50
C HIS A 103 8.62 -1.92 11.91
N ALA A 104 8.95 -2.38 10.70
CA ALA A 104 10.15 -2.00 9.94
C ALA A 104 9.84 -1.04 8.78
N ALA A 105 8.62 -0.49 8.69
CA ALA A 105 8.23 0.42 7.62
C ALA A 105 9.06 1.71 7.68
N ALA A 106 9.61 2.12 6.54
CA ALA A 106 10.30 3.40 6.42
C ALA A 106 9.30 4.56 6.62
N PRO A 107 9.73 5.72 7.17
CA PRO A 107 8.84 6.86 7.41
C PRO A 107 8.08 7.34 6.16
N LEU A 108 8.69 7.22 4.97
CA LEU A 108 8.05 7.55 3.72
C LEU A 108 6.86 6.63 3.41
N LEU A 109 6.99 5.32 3.66
CA LEU A 109 5.92 4.34 3.47
C LEU A 109 4.77 4.59 4.45
N VAL A 110 5.07 4.90 5.70
CA VAL A 110 4.06 5.29 6.72
C VAL A 110 3.26 6.49 6.23
N ARG A 111 3.94 7.56 5.82
CA ARG A 111 3.30 8.77 5.28
C ARG A 111 2.45 8.47 4.04
N THR A 112 2.90 7.60 3.15
CA THR A 112 2.13 7.21 1.96
C THR A 112 0.85 6.47 2.36
N VAL A 113 0.92 5.51 3.27
CA VAL A 113 -0.27 4.79 3.76
C VAL A 113 -1.24 5.75 4.44
N ASP A 114 -0.77 6.62 5.34
CA ASP A 114 -1.60 7.63 6.00
C ASP A 114 -2.32 8.53 4.98
N ARG A 115 -1.63 8.91 3.90
CA ARG A 115 -2.20 9.72 2.82
C ARG A 115 -3.26 8.96 2.03
N LEU A 116 -3.05 7.67 1.76
CA LEU A 116 -4.00 6.81 1.04
C LEU A 116 -5.26 6.51 1.85
N THR A 117 -5.11 6.33 3.16
CA THR A 117 -6.21 6.02 4.08
C THR A 117 -6.86 7.27 4.67
N GLY A 118 -6.25 8.44 4.50
CA GLY A 118 -6.80 9.71 4.95
C GLY A 118 -8.04 10.14 4.16
N GLY A 119 -9.05 10.68 4.87
CA GLY A 119 -10.31 11.13 4.27
C GLY A 119 -11.25 9.97 3.89
N ALA A 120 -12.03 10.11 2.81
CA ALA A 120 -12.98 9.08 2.36
C ALA A 120 -12.31 7.84 1.73
N GLY A 121 -10.98 7.87 1.53
CA GLY A 121 -10.20 6.79 0.92
C GLY A 121 -10.67 6.35 -0.47
N PRO A 122 -9.98 5.38 -1.08
CA PRO A 122 -10.50 4.65 -2.23
C PRO A 122 -11.55 3.63 -1.75
N GLY A 123 -12.82 3.81 -2.14
CA GLY A 123 -13.90 2.89 -1.76
C GLY A 123 -13.62 1.45 -2.23
N ARG A 124 -13.97 0.46 -1.37
CA ARG A 124 -13.72 -0.99 -1.59
C ARG A 124 -12.24 -1.42 -1.59
N VAL A 125 -11.35 -0.61 -0.99
CA VAL A 125 -9.96 -0.99 -0.72
C VAL A 125 -9.77 -1.22 0.79
N LEU A 126 -9.18 -2.36 1.15
CA LEU A 126 -8.74 -2.66 2.51
C LEU A 126 -7.21 -2.67 2.57
N VAL A 127 -6.64 -1.87 3.46
CA VAL A 127 -5.20 -1.86 3.75
C VAL A 127 -4.96 -2.58 5.08
N ILE A 128 -4.06 -3.57 5.07
CA ILE A 128 -3.66 -4.33 6.26
C ILE A 128 -2.17 -4.10 6.49
N CYS A 129 -1.84 -3.46 7.61
CA CYS A 129 -0.47 -3.29 8.08
C CYS A 129 -0.19 -4.31 9.17
N ALA A 130 0.46 -5.42 8.83
CA ALA A 130 0.83 -6.48 9.77
C ALA A 130 2.23 -6.21 10.31
N GLY A 131 2.36 -6.15 11.64
CA GLY A 131 3.65 -5.91 12.28
C GLY A 131 3.66 -6.44 13.70
N ARG A 132 4.85 -6.50 14.30
CA ARG A 132 4.97 -6.71 15.73
C ARG A 132 4.30 -5.50 16.43
N PRO A 133 3.51 -5.70 17.50
CA PRO A 133 3.12 -4.57 18.32
C PRO A 133 4.41 -3.90 18.76
N GLU A 134 4.51 -2.58 18.59
CA GLU A 134 5.60 -1.85 19.21
C GLU A 134 5.61 -2.24 20.68
N GLY A 135 6.77 -2.67 21.17
CA GLY A 135 6.89 -3.04 22.57
C GLY A 135 6.39 -1.84 23.37
N ALA A 136 5.40 -2.07 24.23
CA ALA A 136 5.38 -1.34 25.47
C ALA A 136 6.70 -1.74 26.16
N ASP A 137 7.78 -1.05 25.81
CA ASP A 137 8.98 -1.01 26.64
C ASP A 137 8.43 -0.57 27.98
N GLY A 138 8.39 -1.53 28.90
CA GLY A 138 7.73 -1.38 30.16
C GLY A 138 8.17 -0.05 30.75
N THR A 139 7.19 0.76 31.12
CA THR A 139 7.34 1.68 32.22
C THR A 139 7.85 0.85 33.41
N GLY A 140 9.17 0.70 33.49
CA GLY A 140 9.89 0.32 34.68
C GLY A 140 9.72 1.45 35.68
N ALA A 141 8.54 1.48 36.29
CA ALA A 141 8.40 1.99 37.63
C ALA A 141 9.30 1.12 38.50
N ASP A 142 10.47 1.63 38.86
CA ASP A 142 11.19 1.13 40.03
C ASP A 142 11.55 2.31 40.94
N GLY A 143 10.72 2.43 41.97
CA GLY A 143 10.99 2.90 43.33
C GLY A 143 11.99 4.02 43.59
N THR A 144 11.49 5.25 43.72
CA THR A 144 12.03 6.22 44.69
C THR A 144 10.90 6.65 45.63
N GLY A 145 10.84 6.03 46.81
CA GLY A 145 10.01 6.53 47.91
C GLY A 145 10.63 7.81 48.50
N PRO A 146 9.83 8.77 49.00
CA PRO A 146 10.38 9.96 49.62
C PRO A 146 10.91 9.63 51.03
N ALA A 147 12.04 10.25 51.36
CA ALA A 147 12.67 10.24 52.68
C ALA A 147 11.88 11.06 53.71
#